data_AF-A0A3D1BSH9-F1
#
_entry.id   AF-A0A3D1BSH9-F1
#
_cell.length_a   1.000
_cell.length_b   1.000
_cell.length_c   1.000
_cell.angle_alpha   90.00
_cell.angle_beta   90.00
_cell.angle_gamma   90.00
#
_symmetry.space_group_name_H-M   'P 1'
#
loop_
_entity.id
_entity.type
_entity.pdbx_description
1 polymer ?
#
loop_
_entity_poly.entity_id
_entity_poly.type
_entity_poly.pdbx_seq_one_letter_code
_entity_poly.pdbx_strand_id
1 'polypeptide(L)' 'MPARPLKELKGFQRINLEPGEEKEVEFTLGFDELSMLDASMKRLVEPGRLRIMIGSSSVDIRLRDYLYIIK' A
#
# COMPACT_ATOMS: atom_id res chain seq x y z
N MET A 1 -1.59 -21.83 4.58
CA MET A 1 -1.65 -20.50 3.94
C MET A 1 -0.32 -20.28 3.23
N PRO A 2 -0.30 -19.86 1.96
CA PRO A 2 0.96 -19.51 1.30
C PRO A 2 1.69 -18.42 2.10
N ALA A 3 3.02 -18.45 2.11
CA ALA A 3 3.83 -17.46 2.80
C ALA A 3 3.56 -16.07 2.19
N ARG A 4 3.09 -15.13 3.01
CA ARG A 4 2.82 -13.74 2.59
C ARG A 4 4.06 -12.89 2.86
N PRO A 5 4.41 -11.95 1.97
CA PRO A 5 5.49 -11.00 2.25
C PRO A 5 5.09 -10.11 3.44
N LEU A 6 6.07 -9.74 4.28
CA LEU A 6 5.84 -8.85 5.42
C LEU A 6 5.40 -7.44 5.01
N LYS A 7 5.85 -6.99 3.83
CA LYS A 7 5.52 -5.71 3.20
C LYS A 7 5.50 -5.90 1.69
N GLU A 8 4.61 -5.23 0.99
CA GLU A 8 4.49 -5.26 -0.47
C GLU A 8 4.36 -3.83 -1.00
N LEU A 9 5.10 -3.49 -2.06
CA LEU A 9 4.96 -2.19 -2.72
C LEU A 9 3.73 -2.20 -3.61
N LYS A 10 2.72 -1.39 -3.27
CA LYS A 10 1.48 -1.28 -4.06
C LYS A 10 1.47 -0.11 -5.04
N GLY A 11 2.27 0.92 -4.80
CA GLY A 11 2.37 2.07 -5.70
C GLY A 11 3.59 2.92 -5.38
N PHE A 12 4.06 3.66 -6.37
CA PHE A 12 5.09 4.68 -6.22
C PHE A 12 4.86 5.80 -7.23
N GLN A 13 5.28 7.02 -6.87
CA GLN A 13 5.28 8.16 -7.77
C GLN A 13 6.62 8.88 -7.64
N ARG A 14 7.26 9.14 -8.78
CA ARG A 14 8.46 9.95 -8.83
C ARG A 14 8.03 11.39 -9.09
N ILE A 15 8.32 12.25 -8.12
CA ILE A 15 8.02 13.68 -8.20
C ILE A 15 9.32 14.48 -8.33
N ASN A 16 9.28 15.53 -9.13
CA ASN A 16 10.32 16.56 -9.15
C ASN A 16 9.78 17.78 -8.41
N LEU A 17 10.62 18.38 -7.57
CA LEU A 17 10.30 19.56 -6.78
C LEU A 17 11.39 20.62 -6.98
N GLU A 18 10.97 21.86 -7.21
CA GLU A 18 11.87 23.01 -7.13
C GLU A 18 12.19 23.35 -5.65
N PRO A 19 13.27 24.10 -5.37
CA PRO A 19 13.60 24.50 -4.01
C PRO A 19 12.43 25.23 -3.32
N GLY A 20 11.94 24.66 -2.22
CA GLY A 20 10.80 25.18 -1.47
C GLY A 20 9.42 24.83 -2.02
N GLU A 21 9.34 24.05 -3.11
CA GLU A 21 8.07 23.55 -3.64
C GLU A 21 7.54 22.38 -2.79
N GLU A 22 6.23 22.38 -2.56
CA GLU A 22 5.50 21.26 -1.96
C GLU A 22 4.48 20.72 -2.97
N LYS A 23 4.30 19.39 -3.00
CA LYS A 23 3.28 18.73 -3.83
C LYS A 23 2.47 17.77 -3.01
N GLU A 24 1.17 17.80 -3.24
CA GLU A 24 0.26 16.75 -2.81
C GLU A 24 0.40 15.53 -3.74
N VAL A 25 0.45 14.35 -3.15
CA VAL A 25 0.58 13.07 -3.87
C VAL A 25 -0.57 12.17 -3.45
N GLU A 26 -1.40 11.81 -4.41
CA GLU A 26 -2.58 10.98 -4.18
C GLU A 26 -2.35 9.56 -4.71
N PHE A 27 -2.78 8.56 -3.94
CA PHE A 27 -2.80 7.16 -4.37
C PHE A 27 -4.22 6.63 -4.23
N THR A 28 -4.76 6.09 -5.32
CA THR A 28 -6.04 5.39 -5.30
C THR A 28 -5.82 3.94 -4.88
N LEU A 29 -6.55 3.49 -3.87
CA LEU A 29 -6.50 2.10 -3.39
C LEU A 29 -7.79 1.38 -3.79
N GLY A 30 -7.71 0.57 -4.85
CA GLY A 30 -8.81 -0.24 -5.36
C GLY A 30 -8.66 -1.72 -5.04
N PHE A 31 -9.40 -2.54 -5.78
CA PHE A 31 -9.32 -4.00 -5.65
C PHE A 31 -7.91 -4.52 -5.93
N ASP A 32 -7.20 -3.98 -6.92
CA ASP A 32 -5.89 -4.51 -7.30
C ASP A 32 -4.81 -4.21 -6.26
N GLU A 33 -4.86 -3.04 -5.60
CA GLU A 33 -3.92 -2.67 -4.54
C GLU A 33 -4.23 -3.41 -3.23
N LEU A 34 -5.51 -3.68 -2.95
CA LEU A 34 -5.96 -4.29 -1.69
C LEU A 34 -6.13 -5.81 -1.77
N SER A 35 -6.19 -6.38 -2.96
CA SER A 35 -6.38 -7.83 -3.14
C SER A 35 -5.10 -8.61 -2.88
N MET A 36 -5.31 -9.88 -2.55
CA MET A 36 -4.28 -10.87 -2.35
C MET A 36 -4.68 -12.19 -2.97
N LEU A 37 -3.68 -13.02 -3.29
CA LEU A 37 -3.91 -14.37 -3.81
C LEU A 37 -4.16 -15.34 -2.66
N ASP A 38 -5.22 -16.15 -2.79
CA ASP A 38 -5.47 -17.30 -1.93
C ASP A 38 -4.65 -18.53 -2.36
N ALA A 39 -4.81 -19.63 -1.63
CA ALA A 39 -4.13 -20.89 -1.94
C ALA A 39 -4.56 -21.52 -3.28
N SER A 40 -5.67 -21.05 -3.87
CA SER A 40 -6.21 -21.46 -5.15
C SER A 40 -5.89 -20.47 -6.27
N MET A 41 -4.95 -19.53 -6.04
CA MET A 41 -4.54 -18.49 -6.99
C MET A 41 -5.68 -17.54 -7.41
N LYS A 42 -6.69 -17.37 -6.56
CA LYS A 42 -7.77 -16.39 -6.77
C LYS A 42 -7.46 -15.09 -6.03
N ARG A 43 -7.71 -13.96 -6.68
CA ARG A 43 -7.65 -12.64 -6.03
C ARG A 43 -8.88 -12.43 -5.16
N LEU A 44 -8.65 -12.05 -3.92
CA LEU A 44 -9.71 -11.65 -2.98
C LEU A 44 -9.22 -10.52 -2.10
N VAL A 45 -10.16 -9.76 -1.53
CA VAL A 45 -9.89 -8.75 -0.51
C VAL A 45 -10.46 -9.30 0.81
N GLU A 46 -9.60 -9.52 1.80
CA GLU A 46 -10.04 -9.98 3.12
C GLU A 46 -10.54 -8.77 3.94
N PRO A 47 -11.77 -8.81 4.50
CA PRO A 47 -12.20 -7.79 5.45
C PRO A 47 -11.31 -7.82 6.69
N GLY A 48 -11.01 -6.65 7.24
CA GLY A 48 -10.13 -6.52 8.40
C GLY A 48 -9.24 -5.29 8.35
N ARG A 49 -8.21 -5.29 9.19
CA ARG A 49 -7.30 -4.15 9.35
C ARG A 49 -6.04 -4.33 8.50
N LEU A 50 -5.88 -3.48 7.49
CA LEU A 50 -4.68 -3.42 6.66
C LEU A 50 -3.77 -2.29 7.14
N ARG A 51 -2.46 -2.55 7.25
CA ARG A 51 -1.49 -1.50 7.57
C ARG A 51 -0.99 -0.86 6.28
N ILE A 52 -1.14 0.45 6.17
CA ILE A 52 -0.54 1.24 5.08
C ILE A 52 0.73 1.94 5.56
N MET A 53 1.69 2.07 4.65
CA MET A 53 3.02 2.59 4.94
C MET A 53 3.47 3.47 3.78
N ILE A 54 3.90 4.70 4.06
CA ILE A 54 4.49 5.62 3.06
C ILE A 54 5.91 5.96 3.51
N GLY A 55 6.85 5.90 2.59
CA GLY A 55 8.27 6.06 2.88
C GLY A 55 9.10 6.41 1.65
N SER A 56 10.34 6.82 1.89
CA SER A 56 11.33 7.03 0.81
C SER A 56 11.96 5.72 0.34
N SER A 57 11.87 4.67 1.15
CA SER A 57 12.30 3.30 0.84
C SER A 57 11.53 2.28 1.69
N SER A 58 11.73 0.98 1.45
CA SER A 58 11.12 -0.09 2.26
C SER A 58 11.58 -0.10 3.73
N VAL A 59 12.69 0.59 4.02
CA VAL A 59 13.30 0.74 5.35
C VAL A 59 12.93 2.09 5.97
N ASP A 60 13.08 3.20 5.24
CA ASP A 60 12.72 4.56 5.69
C ASP A 60 11.24 4.85 5.45
N ILE A 61 10.44 4.56 6.48
CA ILE A 61 8.99 4.73 6.49
C ILE A 61 8.62 5.90 7.39
N ARG A 62 7.98 6.92 6.79
CA ARG A 62 7.66 8.20 7.42
C ARG A 62 6.22 8.28 7.91
N LEU A 63 5.31 7.54 7.28
CA LEU A 63 3.92 7.43 7.72
C LEU A 63 3.52 5.96 7.83
N ARG A 64 2.80 5.64 8.90
CA ARG A 64 2.20 4.34 9.16
C ARG A 64 0.78 4.60 9.62
N ASP A 65 -0.17 3.98 8.96
CA ASP A 65 -1.56 4.07 9.35
C ASP A 65 -2.29 2.75 9.08
N TYR A 66 -3.56 2.69 9.43
CA TYR A 66 -4.41 1.53 9.25
C TYR A 66 -5.68 1.88 8.49
N LEU A 67 -6.00 1.03 7.51
CA LEU A 67 -7.29 1.01 6.85
C LEU A 67 -8.13 -0.14 7.40
N TYR A 68 -9.43 0.09 7.53
CA TYR A 68 -10.40 -0.94 7.91
C TYR A 68 -11.24 -1.27 6.68
N ILE A 69 -11.07 -2.48 6.17
CA ILE A 69 -11.88 -3.02 5.08
C ILE A 69 -13.12 -3.65 5.71
N ILE A 70 -14.25 -2.97 5.51
CA ILE A 70 -15.57 -3.48 5.84
C ILE A 70 -16.15 -4.24 4.65
N LYS A 71 -16.98 -5.24 4.94
CA LYS A 71 -17.61 -6.10 3.94
C LYS A 71 -18.87 -5.46 3.37
#